data_AF-A0A3S0S0B5-F1
#
_entry.id   AF-A0A3S0S0B5-F1
#
_cell.length_a   1.000
_cell.length_b   1.000
_cell.length_c   1.000
_cell.angle_alpha   90.00
_cell.angle_beta   90.00
_cell.angle_gamma   90.00
#
_symmetry.space_group_name_H-M   'P 1'
#
loop_
_entity.id
_entity.type
_entity.pdbx_description
1 polymer ?
#
loop_
_entity_poly.entity_id
_entity_poly.type
_entity_poly.pdbx_seq_one_letter_code
_entity_poly.pdbx_strand_id
1 'polypeptide(L)'
;MNTTTNRPTRTEYALALVEGRLHKAVGDKRCGCGACAHQVAMAARRAGITAADLAAALAPVAKAERPRTRTNGQSRVLICDSATVRSRGDRVGEGLAALLARLHAPQ
;
A
#
# COMPACT_ATOMS: atom_id res chain seq x y z
N MET A 1 2.31 34.01 -27.27
CA MET A 1 2.54 33.69 -25.84
C MET A 1 2.30 32.19 -25.69
N ASN A 2 3.37 31.39 -25.69
CA ASN A 2 3.25 29.93 -25.72
C ASN A 2 3.21 29.42 -24.27
N THR A 3 2.04 29.03 -23.79
CA THR A 3 1.91 28.30 -22.53
C THR A 3 2.32 26.85 -22.78
N THR A 4 3.60 26.54 -22.57
CA THR A 4 4.05 25.16 -22.40
C THR A 4 3.37 24.62 -21.14
N THR A 5 2.27 23.89 -21.33
CA THR A 5 1.68 23.04 -20.29
C THR A 5 2.72 22.01 -19.88
N ASN A 6 3.49 22.34 -18.85
CA ASN A 6 4.50 21.46 -18.29
C ASN A 6 3.78 20.32 -17.59
N ARG A 7 3.67 19.18 -18.27
CA ARG A 7 3.02 18.00 -17.72
C ARG A 7 3.92 17.47 -16.59
N PRO A 8 3.39 17.28 -15.38
CA PRO A 8 4.21 16.83 -14.27
C PRO A 8 4.88 15.50 -14.61
N THR A 9 6.15 15.38 -14.23
CA THR A 9 6.90 14.15 -14.42
C THR A 9 6.25 13.02 -13.62
N ARG A 10 6.50 11.77 -14.00
CA ARG A 10 5.97 10.60 -13.26
C ARG A 10 6.39 10.64 -11.79
N THR A 11 7.58 11.13 -11.51
CA THR A 11 8.11 11.29 -10.14
C THR A 11 7.35 12.36 -9.36
N GLU A 12 7.08 13.53 -9.94
CA GLU A 12 6.27 14.58 -9.30
C GLU A 12 4.85 14.10 -9.01
N TYR A 13 4.23 13.40 -9.96
CA TYR A 13 2.93 12.77 -9.75
C TYR A 13 2.96 11.75 -8.60
N ALA A 14 4.00 10.91 -8.54
CA ALA A 14 4.18 9.95 -7.45
C ALA A 14 4.39 10.62 -6.09
N LEU A 15 5.12 11.74 -6.04
CA LEU A 15 5.34 12.54 -4.82
C LEU A 15 4.02 13.14 -4.32
N ALA A 16 3.21 13.72 -5.20
CA ALA A 16 1.89 14.24 -4.86
C ALA A 16 0.96 13.16 -4.29
N LEU A 17 1.12 11.89 -4.69
CA LEU A 17 0.31 10.78 -4.15
C LEU A 17 0.67 10.39 -2.70
N VAL A 18 1.89 10.69 -2.24
CA VAL A 18 2.37 10.36 -0.88
C VAL A 18 2.46 11.57 0.04
N GLU A 19 2.35 12.77 -0.50
CA GLU A 19 2.35 14.02 0.26
C GLU A 19 1.25 14.02 1.34
N GLY A 20 1.63 14.36 2.57
CA GLY A 20 0.72 14.37 3.72
C GLY A 20 0.21 13.01 4.21
N ARG A 21 0.56 11.89 3.54
CA ARG A 21 0.10 10.53 3.91
C ARG A 21 1.12 9.72 4.69
N LEU A 22 2.39 10.10 4.61
CA LEU A 22 3.48 9.47 5.35
C LEU A 22 3.56 10.04 6.77
N HIS A 23 3.78 9.16 7.75
CA HIS A 23 4.09 9.61 9.10
C HIS A 23 5.42 10.39 9.10
N LYS A 24 5.45 11.52 9.81
CA LYS A 24 6.68 12.24 10.11
C LYS A 24 7.44 11.46 11.18
N ALA A 25 8.73 11.19 10.94
CA ALA A 25 9.61 10.72 12.01
C ALA A 25 10.26 11.93 12.69
N VAL A 26 10.96 11.71 13.81
CA VAL A 26 11.70 12.78 14.48
C VAL A 26 12.83 13.30 13.57
N GLY A 27 12.86 14.63 13.36
CA GLY A 27 13.78 15.32 12.44
C GLY A 27 13.32 15.33 10.98
N ASP A 28 14.23 15.66 10.04
CA ASP A 28 13.97 15.69 8.59
C ASP A 28 13.90 14.30 7.93
N LYS A 29 13.50 13.28 8.69
CA LYS A 29 13.48 11.88 8.26
C LYS A 29 12.04 11.40 8.12
N ARG A 30 11.80 10.49 7.17
CA ARG A 30 10.50 9.83 7.01
C ARG A 30 10.40 8.58 7.87
N CYS A 31 9.18 8.23 8.26
CA CYS A 31 8.90 6.97 8.94
C CYS A 31 9.17 5.78 8.02
N GLY A 32 9.80 4.74 8.57
CA GLY A 32 10.14 3.49 7.87
C GLY A 32 9.15 2.34 8.12
N CYS A 33 8.00 2.61 8.76
CA CYS A 33 7.07 1.55 9.11
C CYS A 33 6.47 0.87 7.87
N GLY A 34 6.02 -0.38 8.03
CA GLY A 34 5.42 -1.14 6.94
C GLY A 34 4.28 -0.43 6.21
N ALA A 35 3.47 0.38 6.91
CA ALA A 35 2.41 1.18 6.30
C ALA A 35 2.95 2.29 5.38
N CYS A 36 3.97 3.03 5.82
CA CYS A 36 4.63 4.07 5.01
C CYS A 36 5.36 3.44 3.80
N ALA A 37 6.04 2.31 4.00
CA ALA A 37 6.68 1.58 2.92
C ALA A 37 5.66 1.09 1.87
N HIS A 38 4.51 0.59 2.32
CA HIS A 38 3.42 0.17 1.43
C HIS A 38 2.84 1.34 0.63
N GLN A 39 2.60 2.49 1.26
CA GLN A 39 2.11 3.69 0.56
C GLN A 39 3.07 4.16 -0.53
N VAL A 40 4.38 4.20 -0.25
CA VAL A 40 5.42 4.53 -1.25
C VAL A 40 5.39 3.52 -2.40
N ALA A 41 5.32 2.22 -2.11
CA ALA A 41 5.24 1.20 -3.15
C ALA A 41 3.98 1.35 -4.02
N MET A 42 2.82 1.66 -3.42
CA MET A 42 1.57 1.87 -4.15
C MET A 42 1.59 3.14 -5.00
N ALA A 43 2.18 4.23 -4.51
CA ALA A 43 2.34 5.46 -5.29
C ALA A 43 3.26 5.27 -6.49
N ALA A 44 4.40 4.59 -6.30
CA ALA A 44 5.32 4.26 -7.39
C ALA A 44 4.63 3.42 -8.48
N ARG A 45 3.85 2.40 -8.07
CA ARG A 45 3.05 1.59 -9.00
C ARG A 45 2.03 2.42 -9.79
N ARG A 46 1.31 3.32 -9.12
CA ARG A 46 0.31 4.20 -9.77
C ARG A 46 0.94 5.19 -10.75
N ALA A 47 2.19 5.58 -10.51
CA ALA A 47 2.95 6.47 -11.38
C ALA A 47 3.75 5.73 -12.46
N GLY A 48 3.80 4.40 -12.43
CA GLY A 48 4.56 3.58 -13.38
C GLY A 48 6.08 3.73 -13.24
N ILE A 49 6.59 3.96 -12.02
CA ILE A 49 8.03 4.03 -11.69
C ILE A 49 8.40 2.98 -10.66
N THR A 50 9.69 2.73 -10.46
CA THR A 50 10.11 1.80 -9.42
C THR A 50 9.97 2.44 -8.03
N ALA A 51 9.77 1.60 -7.02
CA ALA A 51 9.74 2.08 -5.63
C ALA A 51 11.09 2.64 -5.19
N ALA A 52 12.20 2.21 -5.80
CA ALA A 52 13.53 2.75 -5.56
C ALA A 52 13.67 4.19 -6.08
N ASP A 53 13.18 4.46 -7.29
CA ASP A 53 13.21 5.82 -7.88
C ASP A 53 12.41 6.79 -7.03
N LEU A 54 11.21 6.40 -6.59
CA LEU A 54 10.41 7.23 -5.69
C LEU A 54 11.06 7.39 -4.33
N ALA A 55 11.68 6.34 -3.79
CA ALA A 55 12.37 6.40 -2.50
C ALA A 55 13.60 7.32 -2.53
N ALA A 56 14.29 7.43 -3.67
CA ALA A 56 15.41 8.34 -3.86
C ALA A 56 14.99 9.81 -3.90
N ALA A 57 13.77 10.08 -4.36
CA ALA A 57 13.18 11.43 -4.35
C ALA A 57 12.59 11.84 -2.99
N LEU A 58 12.48 10.91 -2.04
CA LEU A 58 11.93 11.14 -0.71
C LEU A 58 13.03 11.35 0.33
N ALA A 59 12.68 12.04 1.43
CA ALA A 59 13.53 12.17 2.61
C ALA A 59 14.02 10.78 3.10
N PRO A 60 15.23 10.69 3.67
CA PRO A 60 15.78 9.43 4.15
C PRO A 60 14.95 8.83 5.29
N VAL A 61 14.92 7.50 5.38
CA VAL A 61 14.16 6.79 6.41
C VAL A 61 14.90 6.84 7.76
N ALA A 62 14.19 7.13 8.85
CA ALA A 62 14.79 7.29 10.19
C ALA A 62 15.49 6.03 10.73
N LYS A 63 14.92 4.85 10.44
CA LYS A 63 15.51 3.52 10.61
C LYS A 63 14.86 2.63 9.57
N ALA A 64 15.65 2.02 8.69
CA ALA A 64 15.13 1.00 7.80
C ALA A 64 14.62 -0.15 8.69
N GLU A 65 13.31 -0.35 8.75
CA GLU A 65 12.80 -1.62 9.26
C GLU A 65 13.31 -2.68 8.27
N ARG A 66 14.18 -3.60 8.76
CA ARG A 66 14.69 -4.69 7.93
C ARG A 66 13.50 -5.33 7.23
N PRO A 67 13.52 -5.51 5.90
CA PRO A 67 12.47 -6.26 5.23
C PRO A 67 12.37 -7.58 5.98
N ARG A 68 11.24 -7.81 6.66
CA ARG A 68 10.94 -9.15 7.15
C ARG A 68 10.87 -9.98 5.89
N THR A 69 11.90 -10.75 5.62
CA THR A 69 11.90 -11.74 4.55
C THR A 69 10.65 -12.54 4.80
N ARG A 70 9.60 -12.31 4.01
CA ARG A 70 8.54 -13.29 3.89
C ARG A 70 9.27 -14.43 3.21
N THR A 71 9.75 -15.38 4.02
CA THR A 71 9.91 -16.73 3.52
C THR A 71 8.62 -17.00 2.77
N ASN A 72 8.73 -17.25 1.47
CA ASN A 72 7.64 -17.76 0.67
C ASN A 72 7.26 -19.11 1.29
N GLY A 73 6.52 -19.07 2.40
CA GLY A 73 5.71 -20.17 2.85
C GLY A 73 4.77 -20.38 1.69
N GLN A 74 5.02 -21.47 0.97
CA GLN A 74 4.22 -21.94 -0.14
C GLN A 74 2.76 -21.61 0.12
N SER A 75 2.08 -20.98 -0.83
CA SER A 75 0.64 -20.68 -0.73
C SER A 75 -0.10 -21.96 -0.40
N ARG A 76 -0.39 -22.19 0.89
CA ARG A 76 -1.17 -23.34 1.33
C ARG A 76 -2.63 -22.94 1.19
N VAL A 77 -3.30 -23.57 0.23
CA VAL A 77 -4.76 -23.56 0.17
C VAL A 77 -5.25 -24.35 1.39
N LEU A 78 -5.82 -23.64 2.36
CA LEU A 78 -6.55 -24.25 3.47
C LEU A 78 -8.02 -24.27 3.07
N ILE A 79 -8.53 -25.46 2.75
CA ILE A 79 -9.96 -25.69 2.58
C ILE A 79 -10.52 -25.90 4.00
N CYS A 80 -11.37 -24.97 4.45
CA CYS A 80 -12.05 -25.08 5.74
C CYS A 80 -13.35 -25.87 5.52
N ASP A 81 -13.32 -27.18 5.78
CA ASP A 81 -14.50 -28.04 5.55
C ASP A 81 -15.64 -27.85 6.57
N SER A 82 -15.46 -27.05 7.62
CA SER A 82 -16.52 -26.78 8.60
C SER A 82 -16.47 -25.33 9.08
N ALA A 83 -17.57 -24.62 8.83
CA ALA A 83 -17.73 -23.20 9.02
C ALA A 83 -17.59 -22.73 10.48
N THR A 84 -16.52 -22.00 10.78
CA THR A 84 -16.60 -20.81 11.64
C THR A 84 -15.60 -19.76 11.15
N VAL A 85 -16.04 -18.91 10.23
CA VAL A 85 -15.29 -17.71 9.87
C VAL A 85 -15.39 -16.73 11.03
N ARG A 86 -14.33 -16.61 11.84
CA ARG A 86 -14.21 -15.55 12.85
C ARG A 86 -13.60 -14.32 12.21
N SER A 87 -14.44 -13.34 11.91
CA SER A 87 -14.02 -11.99 11.53
C SER A 87 -13.33 -11.30 12.71
N ARG A 88 -12.24 -10.57 12.45
CA ARG A 88 -11.60 -9.65 13.41
C ARG A 88 -11.96 -8.22 13.06
N GLY A 89 -12.44 -7.46 14.05
CA GLY A 89 -12.68 -6.00 13.97
C GLY A 89 -14.16 -5.62 13.94
N ASP A 90 -14.50 -4.44 14.45
CA ASP A 90 -15.88 -4.03 14.84
C ASP A 90 -16.86 -3.77 13.67
N ARG A 91 -16.46 -4.02 12.42
CA ARG A 91 -17.31 -3.87 11.22
C ARG A 91 -17.65 -5.20 10.54
N VAL A 92 -17.82 -6.24 11.36
CA VAL A 92 -18.05 -7.63 10.95
C VAL A 92 -19.26 -7.81 10.03
N GLY A 93 -20.39 -7.15 10.34
CA GLY A 93 -21.68 -7.44 9.71
C GLY A 93 -21.73 -7.10 8.22
N GLU A 94 -21.25 -5.91 7.86
CA GLU A 94 -21.31 -5.41 6.47
C GLU A 94 -20.37 -6.19 5.53
N GLY A 95 -19.16 -6.51 6.01
CA GLY A 95 -18.17 -7.23 5.20
C GLY A 95 -18.58 -8.68 4.93
N LEU A 96 -19.16 -9.36 5.92
CA LEU A 96 -19.62 -10.74 5.76
C LEU A 96 -20.84 -10.84 4.83
N ALA A 97 -21.79 -9.91 4.98
CA ALA A 97 -22.97 -9.86 4.12
C ALA A 97 -22.61 -9.64 2.64
N ALA A 98 -21.67 -8.72 2.36
CA ALA A 98 -21.19 -8.47 1.00
C ALA A 98 -20.48 -9.69 0.39
N LEU A 99 -19.76 -10.47 1.21
CA LEU A 99 -19.04 -11.66 0.75
C LEU A 99 -20.01 -12.80 0.42
N LEU A 100 -21.02 -13.02 1.28
CA LEU A 100 -22.09 -13.99 1.05
C LEU A 100 -22.93 -13.62 -0.19
N ALA A 101 -23.27 -12.34 -0.37
CA ALA A 101 -24.00 -11.88 -1.55
C ALA A 101 -23.26 -12.19 -2.85
N ARG A 102 -21.92 -12.07 -2.86
CA ARG A 102 -21.09 -12.40 -4.02
C ARG A 102 -20.92 -13.90 -4.27
N LEU A 103 -20.95 -14.71 -3.21
CA LEU A 103 -20.88 -16.18 -3.31
C LEU A 103 -22.18 -16.79 -3.83
N HIS A 104 -23.32 -16.16 -3.51
CA HIS A 104 -24.64 -16.63 -3.92
C HIS A 104 -25.17 -15.99 -5.22
N ALA A 105 -24.43 -15.03 -5.80
CA ALA A 105 -24.77 -14.52 -7.12
C ALA A 105 -24.37 -15.57 -8.18
N PRO A 106 -25.32 -16.12 -8.97
CA PRO A 106 -24.95 -16.84 -10.18
C PRO A 106 -24.25 -15.87 -11.14
N GLN A 107 -23.19 -16.35 -11.81
CA GLN A 107 -22.46 -15.56 -12.81
C GLN A 107 -23.36 -15.12 -13.96
#